data_AF-F9WFE0-F1
#
_entry.id   AF-F9WFE0-F1
#
_cell.length_a   1.000
_cell.length_b   1.000
_cell.length_c   1.000
_cell.angle_alpha   90.00
_cell.angle_beta   90.00
_cell.angle_gamma   90.00
#
_symmetry.space_group_name_H-M   'P 1'
#
loop_
_entity.id
_entity.type
_entity.pdbx_description
1 polymer ?
#
loop_
_entity_poly.entity_id
_entity_poly.type
_entity_poly.pdbx_seq_one_letter_code
_entity_poly.pdbx_strand_id
1 'polypeptide(L)'
;MGRMDRKCVLRLFNCSLKCSQVPEKWKQGVFVSLLKPNKPAGSMASFRPVALTGTLRKLMERIVARRVRDCVEDKLQPQQAGFRPARSTLDTLMQVTSAVRRRRDGEKTAAVFIDYARALDSVDHDCIVKALMFFGVEKH
;
A
#
# COMPACT_ATOMS: atom_id res chain seq x y z
N MET A 1 -15.33 11.63 21.04
CA MET A 1 -13.92 11.98 21.32
C MET A 1 -13.87 13.46 21.67
N GLY A 2 -13.52 13.81 22.90
CA GLY A 2 -13.58 15.18 23.40
C GLY A 2 -12.58 16.10 22.70
N ARG A 3 -12.78 17.42 22.79
CA ARG A 3 -11.88 18.44 22.21
C ARG A 3 -10.46 18.36 22.79
N MET A 4 -10.32 17.90 24.03
CA MET A 4 -9.04 17.69 24.72
C MET A 4 -8.29 16.46 24.17
N ASP A 5 -8.98 15.33 24.00
CA ASP A 5 -8.40 14.09 23.48
C ASP A 5 -7.73 14.28 22.11
N ARG A 6 -8.39 15.03 21.20
CA ARG A 6 -7.82 15.33 19.88
C ARG A 6 -6.53 16.14 19.97
N LYS A 7 -6.45 17.12 20.88
CA LYS A 7 -5.23 17.92 21.07
C LYS A 7 -4.08 17.06 21.60
N CYS A 8 -4.36 16.16 22.54
CA CYS A 8 -3.35 15.24 23.08
C CYS A 8 -2.81 14.29 22.01
N VAL A 9 -3.70 13.66 21.22
CA VAL A 9 -3.30 12.78 20.12
C VAL A 9 -2.50 13.51 19.05
N LEU A 10 -2.93 14.73 18.68
CA LEU A 10 -2.19 15.56 17.72
C LEU A 10 -0.77 15.89 18.22
N ARG A 11 -0.64 16.30 19.48
CA ARG A 11 0.67 16.57 20.10
C ARG A 11 1.55 15.32 20.08
N LEU A 12 0.99 14.17 20.43
CA LEU A 12 1.69 12.89 20.44
C LEU A 12 2.22 12.51 19.05
N PHE A 13 1.40 12.62 17.99
CA PHE A 13 1.86 12.36 16.63
C PHE A 13 2.92 13.35 16.16
N ASN A 14 2.75 14.64 16.46
CA ASN A 14 3.72 15.65 16.07
C ASN A 14 5.08 15.44 16.78
N CYS A 15 5.08 15.06 18.06
CA CYS A 15 6.31 14.70 18.77
C CYS A 15 6.96 13.46 18.15
N SER A 16 6.18 12.40 17.89
CA SER A 16 6.69 11.17 17.26
C SER A 16 7.36 11.45 15.91
N LEU A 17 6.74 12.28 15.07
CA LEU A 17 7.31 12.69 13.77
C LEU A 17 8.56 13.53 13.91
N LYS A 18 8.56 14.55 14.78
CA LYS A 18 9.70 15.45 14.96
C LYS A 18 10.92 14.75 15.53
N CYS A 19 10.70 13.77 16.42
CA CYS A 19 11.78 13.02 17.04
C CYS A 19 12.16 11.76 16.24
N SER A 20 11.49 11.48 15.12
CA SER A 20 11.66 10.24 14.34
C SER A 20 11.59 8.97 15.19
N GLN A 21 10.72 8.98 16.21
CA GLN A 21 10.55 7.89 17.17
C GLN A 21 9.10 7.42 17.21
N VAL A 22 8.90 6.14 16.94
CA VAL A 22 7.60 5.46 17.08
C VAL A 22 7.51 4.86 18.49
N PRO A 23 6.50 5.20 19.30
CA PRO A 23 6.28 4.59 20.61
C PRO A 23 6.25 3.07 20.57
N GLU A 24 6.87 2.42 21.56
CA GLU A 24 7.01 0.95 21.57
C GLU A 24 5.65 0.22 21.53
N LYS A 25 4.66 0.75 22.26
CA LYS A 25 3.28 0.22 22.22
C LYS A 25 2.64 0.25 20.83
N TRP A 26 3.08 1.14 19.94
CA TRP A 26 2.55 1.19 18.57
C TRP A 26 3.19 0.15 17.67
N LYS A 27 4.39 -0.35 18.01
CA LYS A 27 5.08 -1.39 17.24
C LYS A 27 4.46 -2.77 17.46
N GLN A 28 3.76 -2.96 18.57
CA GLN A 28 3.04 -4.19 18.92
C GLN A 28 1.79 -4.40 18.05
N GLY A 29 1.46 -5.67 17.81
CA GLY A 29 0.26 -6.09 17.08
C GLY A 29 0.00 -7.57 17.26
N VAL A 30 -1.24 -8.00 17.00
CA VAL A 30 -1.65 -9.41 17.08
C VAL A 30 -1.68 -9.98 15.66
N PHE A 31 -0.95 -11.07 15.43
CA PHE A 31 -0.99 -11.77 14.15
C PHE A 31 -2.12 -12.79 14.12
N VAL A 32 -2.97 -12.69 13.11
CA VAL A 32 -4.05 -13.64 12.85
C VAL A 32 -3.87 -14.21 11.45
N SER A 33 -3.84 -15.52 11.32
CA SER A 33 -3.71 -16.21 10.04
C SER A 33 -5.08 -16.46 9.42
N LEU A 34 -5.35 -15.88 8.26
CA LEU A 34 -6.58 -16.05 7.51
C LEU A 34 -6.40 -17.09 6.40
N LEU A 35 -7.28 -18.09 6.34
CA LEU A 35 -7.28 -19.07 5.26
C LEU A 35 -7.69 -18.39 3.94
N LYS A 36 -6.90 -18.58 2.89
CA LYS A 36 -7.24 -18.13 1.53
C LYS A 36 -8.52 -18.85 1.07
N PRO A 37 -9.47 -18.15 0.43
CA PRO A 37 -10.64 -18.79 -0.16
C PRO A 37 -10.22 -19.93 -1.10
N ASN A 38 -10.93 -21.05 -1.04
CA ASN A 38 -10.73 -22.23 -1.90
C ASN A 38 -9.32 -22.85 -1.82
N LYS A 39 -8.63 -22.74 -0.68
CA LYS A 39 -7.34 -23.40 -0.43
C LYS A 39 -7.43 -24.39 0.73
N PRO A 40 -6.68 -25.51 0.70
CA PRO A 40 -6.75 -26.52 1.74
C PRO A 40 -6.12 -26.03 3.05
N ALA A 41 -6.78 -26.30 4.18
CA ALA A 41 -6.30 -25.90 5.51
C ALA A 41 -5.04 -26.66 5.96
N GLY A 42 -4.70 -27.78 5.31
CA GLY A 42 -3.52 -28.60 5.65
C GLY A 42 -2.17 -28.01 5.21
N SER A 43 -2.14 -26.86 4.52
CA SER A 43 -0.89 -26.21 4.08
C SER A 43 -0.74 -24.81 4.67
N MET A 44 0.43 -24.51 5.24
CA MET A 44 0.75 -23.17 5.73
C MET A 44 0.70 -22.10 4.62
N ALA A 45 1.03 -22.47 3.38
CA ALA A 45 0.97 -21.57 2.23
C ALA A 45 -0.48 -21.13 1.88
N SER A 46 -1.48 -21.83 2.40
CA SER A 46 -2.89 -21.47 2.25
C SER A 46 -3.31 -20.31 3.15
N PHE A 47 -2.51 -19.93 4.14
CA PHE A 47 -2.84 -18.84 5.05
C PHE A 47 -2.19 -17.51 4.62
N ARG A 48 -2.81 -16.41 5.00
CA ARG A 48 -2.26 -15.05 4.93
C ARG A 48 -2.18 -14.49 6.35
N PRO A 49 -0.99 -14.16 6.88
CA PRO A 49 -0.90 -13.48 8.15
C PRO A 49 -1.44 -12.05 8.02
N VAL A 50 -2.24 -11.62 8.99
CA VAL A 50 -2.73 -10.24 9.11
C VAL A 50 -2.33 -9.70 10.47
N ALA A 51 -1.60 -8.58 10.48
CA ALA A 51 -1.24 -7.87 11.70
C ALA A 51 -2.38 -6.93 12.13
N LEU A 52 -3.03 -7.24 13.25
CA LEU A 52 -4.00 -6.36 13.89
C LEU A 52 -3.27 -5.38 14.80
N THR A 53 -3.16 -4.14 14.33
CA THR A 53 -2.49 -3.06 15.05
C THR A 53 -3.46 -2.16 15.81
N GLY A 54 -2.94 -1.49 16.84
CA GLY A 54 -3.72 -0.55 17.66
C GLY A 54 -4.22 0.68 16.88
N THR A 55 -5.34 1.24 17.31
CA THR A 55 -6.02 2.36 16.62
C THR A 55 -5.12 3.59 16.41
N LEU A 56 -4.29 3.94 17.41
CA LEU A 56 -3.37 5.07 17.30
C LEU A 56 -2.30 4.84 16.22
N ARG A 57 -1.75 3.62 16.14
CA ARG A 57 -0.79 3.24 15.09
C ARG A 57 -1.44 3.35 13.71
N LYS A 58 -2.64 2.78 13.53
CA LYS A 58 -3.40 2.87 12.26
C LYS A 58 -3.68 4.31 11.84
N LEU A 59 -4.02 5.17 12.80
CA LEU A 59 -4.27 6.57 12.53
C LEU A 59 -2.97 7.29 12.09
N MET A 60 -1.86 7.02 12.78
CA MET A 60 -0.55 7.54 12.42
C MET A 60 -0.10 7.08 11.02
N GLU A 61 -0.21 5.78 10.74
CA GLU A 61 0.08 5.18 9.42
C GLU A 61 -0.75 5.82 8.32
N ARG A 62 -2.05 6.08 8.56
CA ARG A 62 -2.91 6.80 7.60
C ARG A 62 -2.46 8.23 7.35
N ILE A 63 -1.99 8.95 8.38
CA ILE A 63 -1.47 10.31 8.22
C ILE A 63 -0.21 10.28 7.36
N VAL A 64 0.74 9.39 7.66
CA VAL A 64 1.99 9.24 6.89
C VAL A 64 1.68 8.82 5.45
N ALA A 65 0.84 7.79 5.26
CA ALA A 65 0.46 7.31 3.93
C ALA A 65 -0.21 8.40 3.08
N ARG A 66 -1.03 9.28 3.71
CA ARG A 66 -1.59 10.44 3.01
C ARG A 66 -0.50 11.41 2.57
N ARG A 67 0.43 11.80 3.46
CA ARG A 67 1.52 12.72 3.10
C ARG A 67 2.41 12.18 1.99
N VAL A 68 2.74 10.89 2.05
CA VAL A 68 3.50 10.21 0.97
C VAL A 68 2.71 10.24 -0.32
N ARG A 69 1.43 9.86 -0.30
CA ARG A 69 0.58 9.89 -1.50
C ARG A 69 0.51 11.28 -2.11
N ASP A 70 0.26 12.31 -1.30
CA ASP A 70 0.16 13.70 -1.77
C ASP A 70 1.46 14.17 -2.47
N CYS A 71 2.62 13.55 -2.17
CA CYS A 71 3.89 13.83 -2.84
C CYS A 71 4.10 13.04 -4.15
N VAL A 72 3.59 11.81 -4.24
CA VAL A 72 3.90 10.87 -5.33
C VAL A 72 2.79 10.74 -6.38
N GLU A 73 1.54 11.08 -6.06
CA GLU A 73 0.36 10.77 -6.89
C GLU A 73 0.49 11.27 -8.34
N ASP A 74 0.94 12.52 -8.52
CA ASP A 74 1.10 13.15 -9.83
C ASP A 74 2.32 12.64 -10.62
N LYS A 75 3.21 11.89 -9.96
CA LYS A 75 4.42 11.32 -10.53
C LYS A 75 4.25 9.86 -10.95
N LEU A 76 3.16 9.21 -10.52
CA LEU A 76 2.87 7.82 -10.85
C LEU A 76 2.37 7.67 -12.29
N GLN A 77 2.74 6.56 -12.94
CA GLN A 77 2.30 6.26 -14.30
C GLN A 77 0.76 6.23 -14.41
N PRO A 78 0.16 6.85 -15.44
CA PRO A 78 -1.29 6.87 -15.64
C PRO A 78 -1.95 5.49 -15.76
N GLN A 79 -1.18 4.48 -16.18
CA GLN A 79 -1.64 3.10 -16.36
C GLN A 79 -1.77 2.34 -15.04
N GLN A 80 -1.09 2.79 -13.98
CA GLN A 80 -1.23 2.19 -12.66
C GLN A 80 -2.56 2.64 -12.06
N ALA A 81 -3.49 1.71 -11.87
CA ALA A 81 -4.78 1.95 -11.22
C ALA A 81 -4.85 1.44 -9.78
N GLY A 82 -4.06 0.41 -9.45
CA GLY A 82 -4.07 -0.23 -8.13
C GLY A 82 -3.69 0.75 -7.01
N PHE A 83 -4.43 0.70 -5.91
CA PHE A 83 -4.19 1.49 -4.68
C PHE A 83 -4.21 3.02 -4.85
N ARG A 84 -4.75 3.53 -5.96
CA ARG A 84 -4.87 4.97 -6.22
C ARG A 84 -6.29 5.49 -5.99
N PRO A 85 -6.45 6.72 -5.50
CA PRO A 85 -7.76 7.35 -5.39
C PRO A 85 -8.37 7.57 -6.79
N ALA A 86 -9.70 7.47 -6.89
CA ALA A 86 -10.45 7.69 -8.13
C ALA A 86 -9.99 6.82 -9.33
N ARG A 87 -9.38 5.66 -9.07
CA ARG A 87 -9.03 4.64 -10.06
C ARG A 87 -9.62 3.31 -9.64
N SER A 88 -9.97 2.49 -10.61
CA SER A 88 -10.65 1.21 -10.43
C SER A 88 -10.05 0.13 -11.31
N THR A 89 -10.41 -1.12 -11.02
CA THR A 89 -10.06 -2.26 -11.89
C THR A 89 -10.70 -2.16 -13.27
N LEU A 90 -11.82 -1.44 -13.40
CA LEU A 90 -12.47 -1.17 -14.67
C LEU A 90 -11.59 -0.32 -15.60
N ASP A 91 -10.87 0.66 -15.05
CA ASP A 91 -9.95 1.49 -15.83
C ASP A 91 -8.87 0.64 -16.49
N THR A 92 -8.27 -0.27 -15.74
CA THR A 92 -7.27 -1.22 -16.26
C THR A 92 -7.87 -2.15 -17.31
N LEU A 93 -9.10 -2.67 -17.08
CA LEU A 93 -9.79 -3.51 -18.04
C LEU A 93 -10.06 -2.78 -19.37
N MET A 94 -10.48 -1.52 -19.29
CA MET A 94 -10.70 -0.67 -20.47
C MET A 94 -9.39 -0.41 -21.21
N GLN A 95 -8.28 -0.15 -20.50
CA GLN A 95 -6.97 0.05 -21.12
C GLN A 95 -6.51 -1.18 -21.91
N VAL A 96 -6.62 -2.37 -21.31
CA VAL A 96 -6.25 -3.64 -21.97
C VAL A 96 -7.18 -3.91 -23.16
N THR A 97 -8.49 -3.76 -22.98
CA THR A 97 -9.48 -4.01 -24.04
C THR A 97 -9.27 -3.06 -25.23
N SER A 98 -9.04 -1.78 -24.97
CA SER A 98 -8.73 -0.78 -26.01
C SER A 98 -7.39 -1.05 -26.70
N ALA A 99 -6.39 -1.58 -25.99
CA ALA A 99 -5.14 -2.00 -26.61
C ALA A 99 -5.37 -3.15 -27.61
N VAL A 100 -6.14 -4.17 -27.24
CA VAL A 100 -6.48 -5.30 -28.11
C VAL A 100 -7.33 -4.87 -29.31
N ARG A 101 -8.26 -3.93 -29.13
CA ARG A 101 -9.14 -3.43 -30.20
C ARG A 101 -8.42 -2.57 -31.24
N ARG A 102 -7.26 -1.99 -30.92
CA ARG A 102 -6.48 -1.15 -31.86
C ARG A 102 -5.64 -1.95 -32.85
N ARG A 103 -5.59 -3.28 -32.73
CA ARG A 103 -4.85 -4.14 -33.67
C ARG A 103 -5.43 -4.03 -35.08
N ARG A 104 -4.57 -4.18 -36.10
CA ARG A 104 -5.00 -4.30 -37.50
C ARG A 104 -5.36 -5.74 -37.84
N ASP A 105 -6.12 -5.92 -38.92
CA ASP A 105 -6.41 -7.24 -39.46
C ASP A 105 -5.12 -7.96 -39.86
N GLY A 106 -4.98 -9.22 -39.43
CA GLY A 106 -3.77 -10.02 -39.61
C GLY A 106 -2.73 -9.90 -38.50
N GLU A 107 -2.84 -8.93 -37.58
CA GLU A 107 -1.93 -8.82 -36.43
C GLU A 107 -2.25 -9.85 -35.34
N LYS A 108 -1.22 -10.54 -34.86
CA LYS A 108 -1.30 -11.41 -33.68
C LYS A 108 -1.08 -10.58 -32.42
N THR A 109 -1.95 -10.75 -31.43
CA THR A 109 -1.82 -10.07 -30.12
C THR A 109 -1.55 -11.10 -29.03
N ALA A 110 -0.59 -10.81 -28.15
CA ALA A 110 -0.31 -11.60 -26.96
C ALA A 110 -0.36 -10.68 -25.73
N ALA A 111 -0.74 -11.25 -24.58
CA ALA A 111 -0.72 -10.58 -23.29
C ALA A 111 0.12 -11.38 -22.30
N VAL A 112 0.92 -10.69 -21.51
CA VAL A 112 1.75 -11.28 -20.45
C VAL A 112 1.26 -10.75 -19.11
N PHE A 113 0.88 -11.67 -18.22
CA PHE A 113 0.45 -11.35 -16.86
C PHE A 113 1.55 -11.79 -15.89
N ILE A 114 2.00 -10.86 -15.05
CA ILE A 114 3.08 -11.06 -14.08
C ILE A 114 2.48 -10.90 -12.68
N ASP A 115 2.68 -11.90 -11.82
CA ASP A 115 2.28 -11.87 -10.42
C ASP A 115 3.50 -12.10 -9.52
N TYR A 116 3.68 -11.22 -8.54
CA TYR A 116 4.82 -11.27 -7.63
C TYR A 116 4.47 -12.09 -6.38
N ALA A 117 5.21 -13.17 -6.17
CA ALA A 117 5.06 -13.98 -4.96
C ALA A 117 5.39 -13.16 -3.70
N ARG A 118 4.42 -13.09 -2.78
CA ARG A 118 4.58 -12.46 -1.46
C ARG A 118 5.06 -11.01 -1.51
N ALA A 119 4.62 -10.22 -2.48
CA ALA A 119 5.12 -8.86 -2.76
C ALA A 119 5.22 -7.92 -1.53
N LEU A 120 4.33 -8.05 -0.55
CA LEU A 120 4.39 -7.24 0.69
C LEU A 120 5.39 -7.79 1.72
N ASP A 121 5.61 -9.09 1.76
CA ASP A 121 6.52 -9.73 2.71
C ASP A 121 7.97 -9.74 2.21
N SER A 122 8.18 -9.67 0.88
CA SER A 122 9.48 -9.88 0.24
C SER A 122 10.17 -8.59 -0.21
N VAL A 123 9.53 -7.44 -0.05
CA VAL A 123 10.07 -6.16 -0.49
C VAL A 123 11.20 -5.70 0.43
N ASP A 124 12.32 -5.34 -0.18
CA ASP A 124 13.47 -4.77 0.53
C ASP A 124 13.19 -3.34 0.99
N HIS A 125 13.44 -3.07 2.28
CA HIS A 125 13.14 -1.77 2.88
C HIS A 125 14.04 -0.64 2.34
N ASP A 126 15.29 -0.94 2.00
CA ASP A 126 16.20 0.06 1.43
C ASP A 126 15.74 0.46 0.01
N CYS A 127 15.22 -0.49 -0.76
CA CYS A 127 14.60 -0.23 -2.07
C CYS A 127 13.38 0.69 -1.95
N ILE A 128 12.52 0.48 -0.95
CA ILE A 128 11.37 1.38 -0.70
C ILE A 128 11.87 2.78 -0.37
N VAL A 129 12.85 2.90 0.52
CA VAL A 129 13.40 4.19 0.96
C VAL A 129 14.05 4.94 -0.21
N LYS A 130 14.81 4.25 -1.08
CA LYS A 130 15.35 4.82 -2.31
C LYS A 130 14.26 5.27 -3.29
N ALA A 131 13.21 4.46 -3.47
CA ALA A 131 12.09 4.83 -4.33
C ALA A 131 11.35 6.07 -3.80
N LEU A 132 11.12 6.16 -2.49
CA LEU A 132 10.50 7.34 -1.87
C LEU A 132 11.33 8.61 -2.10
N MET A 133 12.66 8.53 -1.94
CA MET A 133 13.56 9.65 -2.25
C MET A 133 13.52 10.02 -3.74
N PHE A 134 13.51 9.03 -4.64
CA PHE A 134 13.39 9.27 -6.07
C PHE A 134 12.09 10.02 -6.42
N PHE A 135 10.99 9.69 -5.75
CA PHE A 135 9.72 10.41 -5.89
C PHE A 135 9.67 11.74 -5.12
N GLY A 136 10.76 12.18 -4.49
CA GLY A 136 10.85 13.48 -3.81
C GLY A 136 10.20 13.52 -2.43
N VAL A 137 10.00 12.37 -1.78
CA VAL A 137 9.59 12.32 -0.37
C VAL A 137 10.82 12.66 0.48
N GLU A 138 10.78 13.81 1.15
CA GLU A 138 11.88 14.29 1.98
C GLU A 138 12.15 13.38 3.19
N LYS A 139 13.42 13.33 3.60
CA LYS A 139 13.79 12.78 4.90
C LYS A 139 13.45 13.81 5.98
N HIS A 140 12.63 13.42 6.95
CA HIS A 140 12.39 14.18 8.18
C HIS A 140 13.32 13.74 9.29
#